data_AF-A0A2H3D044-F1
#
_entry.id   AF-A0A2H3D044-F1
#
_cell.length_a   1.000
_cell.length_b   1.000
_cell.length_c   1.000
_cell.angle_alpha   90.00
_cell.angle_beta   90.00
_cell.angle_gamma   90.00
#
_symmetry.space_group_name_H-M   'P 1'
#
loop_
_entity.id
_entity.type
_entity.pdbx_description
1 polymer ?
#
loop_
_entity_poly.entity_id
_entity_poly.type
_entity_poly.pdbx_seq_one_letter_code
_entity_poly.pdbx_strand_id
1 'polypeptide(L)'
;MSASDRYLKFGPSSLDLTVSAGSNFNQLMRNLLEVYANTLAVAIVERHPPLQIEDLKIKMLHVVAENEVTVFSSKLALPAVDLEAESINLVSEAMRFIFEHDHSIPVHTAEWSSHILTLASCMTPMEITEFKSQCNPVVWAALVFSNIRKTPARMLTDLSIGKVKIVDWDLFPSPCITKHHECQTQVPGIQKCHECALFQLSCPKPKHTLNPAPGSQEINHPLDKKRKRMDETVTMQQLDLLKDDIKALRLSIERNTAAYKKLKNAFD
;
A
#
# COMPACT_ATOMS: atom_id res chain seq x y z
N MET A 1 16.05 37.45 3.95
CA MET A 1 16.43 37.70 5.36
C MET A 1 15.94 36.53 6.18
N SER A 2 16.81 36.00 7.03
CA SER A 2 16.85 34.66 7.60
C SER A 2 15.57 34.19 8.29
N ALA A 3 15.02 33.05 7.85
CA ALA A 3 14.34 32.17 8.79
C ALA A 3 15.41 31.75 9.81
N SER A 4 15.29 32.18 11.06
CA SER A 4 16.16 31.66 12.12
C SER A 4 15.90 30.18 12.25
N ASP A 5 16.81 29.34 11.78
CA ASP A 5 16.81 27.90 12.08
C ASP A 5 16.77 27.75 13.60
N ARG A 6 15.62 27.32 14.12
CA ARG A 6 15.44 27.14 15.56
C ARG A 6 16.01 25.77 15.90
N TYR A 7 17.18 25.75 16.53
CA TYR A 7 17.74 24.51 17.05
C TYR A 7 17.03 24.11 18.35
N LEU A 8 16.48 22.91 18.38
CA LEU A 8 15.79 22.33 19.53
C LEU A 8 16.58 21.14 20.05
N LYS A 9 16.72 21.03 21.37
CA LYS A 9 17.37 19.88 22.01
C LYS A 9 16.33 18.83 22.39
N PHE A 10 16.70 17.56 22.21
CA PHE A 10 15.82 16.41 22.46
C PHE A 10 16.46 15.35 23.33
N GLY A 11 15.63 14.75 24.19
CA GLY A 11 16.03 13.66 25.06
C GLY A 11 17.05 14.05 26.14
N PRO A 12 17.67 13.04 26.78
CA PRO A 12 18.59 13.28 27.88
C PRO A 12 19.93 13.87 27.39
N SER A 13 20.57 14.63 28.28
CA SER A 13 21.86 15.30 28.02
C SER A 13 23.02 14.34 27.70
N SER A 14 22.85 13.04 27.95
CA SER A 14 23.76 11.98 27.54
C SER A 14 23.84 11.81 26.03
N LEU A 15 22.79 12.14 25.28
CA LEU A 15 22.76 12.01 23.82
C LEU A 15 23.12 13.32 23.10
N ASP A 16 22.93 14.48 23.73
CA ASP A 16 23.13 15.82 23.14
C ASP A 16 22.53 15.95 21.72
N LEU A 17 21.32 15.41 21.54
CA LEU A 17 20.59 15.47 20.27
C LEU A 17 20.04 16.87 20.05
N THR A 18 20.41 17.47 18.92
CA THR A 18 19.97 18.79 18.47
C THR A 18 19.33 18.67 17.10
N VAL A 19 18.20 19.33 16.92
CA VAL A 19 17.33 19.20 15.75
C VAL A 19 17.07 20.57 15.17
N SER A 20 17.22 20.74 13.86
CA SER A 20 16.86 21.98 13.17
C SER A 20 15.34 22.02 12.94
N ALA A 21 14.63 22.89 13.65
CA ALA A 21 13.20 23.04 13.46
C ALA A 21 12.93 23.98 12.28
N GLY A 22 12.64 23.39 11.11
CA GLY A 22 12.07 24.08 9.96
C GLY A 22 10.59 24.43 10.17
N SER A 23 9.95 25.03 9.15
CA SER A 23 8.54 25.43 9.19
C SER A 23 7.56 24.26 9.40
N ASN A 24 7.97 23.04 9.06
CA ASN A 24 7.14 21.83 9.15
C ASN A 24 7.22 21.13 10.51
N PHE A 25 7.99 21.68 11.46
CA PHE A 25 8.18 21.07 12.78
C PHE A 25 6.94 21.20 13.67
N ASN A 26 6.13 20.14 13.73
CA ASN A 26 4.89 20.11 14.50
C ASN A 26 5.03 19.41 15.88
N GLN A 27 3.99 19.51 16.72
CA GLN A 27 4.01 18.93 18.07
C GLN A 27 4.07 17.39 18.07
N LEU A 28 3.49 16.74 17.07
CA LEU A 28 3.54 15.28 16.95
C LEU A 28 4.99 14.82 16.70
N MET A 29 5.68 15.49 15.78
CA MET A 29 7.09 15.26 15.48
C MET A 29 7.97 15.43 16.72
N ARG A 30 7.74 16.51 17.47
CA ARG A 30 8.41 16.74 18.76
C ARG A 30 8.24 15.55 19.70
N ASN A 31 7.00 15.11 19.92
CA ASN A 31 6.71 13.99 20.82
C ASN A 31 7.38 12.69 20.34
N LEU A 32 7.36 12.43 19.03
CA LEU A 32 7.93 11.22 18.45
C LEU A 32 9.46 11.19 18.58
N LEU A 33 10.14 12.31 18.27
CA LEU A 33 11.58 12.45 18.46
C LEU A 33 11.99 12.30 19.92
N GLU A 34 11.17 12.83 20.84
CA GLU A 34 11.43 12.69 22.28
C GLU A 34 11.31 11.23 22.74
N VAL A 35 10.34 10.48 22.22
CA VAL A 35 10.25 9.03 22.47
C VAL A 35 11.49 8.30 21.95
N TYR A 36 11.87 8.52 20.68
CA TYR A 36 13.06 7.86 20.11
C TYR A 36 14.34 8.21 20.85
N ALA A 37 14.55 9.48 21.20
CA ALA A 37 15.71 9.93 21.95
C ALA A 37 15.77 9.28 23.34
N ASN A 38 14.64 9.20 24.05
CA ASN A 38 14.58 8.54 25.35
C ASN A 38 14.83 7.02 25.24
N THR A 39 14.21 6.35 24.26
CA THR A 39 14.42 4.92 24.04
C THR A 39 15.87 4.61 23.65
N LEU A 40 16.48 5.43 22.80
CA LEU A 40 17.88 5.29 22.42
C LEU A 40 18.82 5.46 23.63
N ALA A 41 18.51 6.43 24.51
CA ALA A 41 19.29 6.63 25.73
C ALA A 41 19.23 5.42 26.66
N VAL A 42 18.02 4.86 26.86
CA VAL A 42 17.84 3.63 27.65
C VAL A 42 18.61 2.48 27.04
N ALA A 43 18.48 2.25 25.73
CA ALA A 43 19.15 1.16 25.04
C ALA A 43 20.68 1.22 25.16
N ILE A 44 21.26 2.43 25.12
CA ILE A 44 22.70 2.65 25.30
C ILE A 44 23.13 2.39 26.75
N VAL A 45 22.37 2.90 27.73
CA VAL A 45 22.66 2.72 29.16
C VAL A 45 22.58 1.25 29.56
N GLU A 46 21.57 0.55 29.06
CA GLU A 46 21.32 -0.88 29.34
C GLU A 46 22.20 -1.80 28.47
N ARG A 47 23.04 -1.25 27.59
CA ARG A 47 23.97 -1.99 26.72
C ARG A 47 23.28 -3.04 25.84
N HIS A 48 22.17 -2.64 25.22
CA HIS A 48 21.51 -3.45 24.20
C HIS A 48 22.48 -3.85 23.07
N PRO A 49 22.17 -4.93 22.33
CA PRO A 49 22.95 -5.33 21.16
C PRO A 49 23.16 -4.15 20.19
N PRO A 50 24.37 -3.98 19.61
CA PRO A 50 24.67 -2.86 18.71
C PRO A 50 23.69 -2.72 17.55
N LEU A 51 23.21 -3.84 17.00
CA LEU A 51 22.23 -3.88 15.92
C LEU A 51 20.89 -3.22 16.30
N GLN A 52 20.44 -3.36 17.55
CA GLN A 52 19.18 -2.73 18.01
C GLN A 52 19.35 -1.22 18.20
N ILE A 53 20.52 -0.80 18.70
CA ILE A 53 20.85 0.62 18.85
C ILE A 53 20.92 1.28 17.47
N GLU A 54 21.50 0.59 16.47
CA GLU A 54 21.58 1.11 15.11
C GLU A 54 20.22 1.18 14.42
N ASP A 55 19.38 0.15 14.56
CA ASP A 55 17.99 0.16 14.07
C ASP A 55 17.18 1.33 14.66
N LEU A 56 17.35 1.63 15.95
CA LEU A 56 16.71 2.77 16.59
C LEU A 56 17.21 4.12 16.05
N LYS A 57 18.50 4.25 15.76
CA LYS A 57 19.05 5.46 15.12
C LYS A 57 18.46 5.65 13.72
N ILE A 58 18.43 4.59 12.91
CA ILE A 58 17.89 4.63 11.54
C ILE A 58 16.41 5.01 11.57
N LYS A 59 15.61 4.41 12.45
CA LYS A 59 14.18 4.76 12.60
C LYS A 59 13.96 6.22 13.01
N MET A 60 14.77 6.72 13.94
CA MET A 60 14.73 8.13 14.32
C MET A 60 15.09 9.03 13.13
N LEU A 61 16.12 8.68 12.36
CA LEU A 61 16.56 9.42 11.18
C LEU A 61 15.56 9.37 10.03
N HIS A 62 14.80 8.29 9.87
CA HIS A 62 13.74 8.19 8.88
C HIS A 62 12.60 9.18 9.16
N VAL A 63 12.16 9.25 10.43
CA VAL A 63 11.14 10.21 10.89
C VAL A 63 11.58 11.66 10.62
N VAL A 64 12.87 11.92 10.80
CA VAL A 64 13.50 13.22 10.54
C VAL A 64 13.52 13.54 9.04
N ALA A 65 13.92 12.57 8.22
CA ALA A 65 14.05 12.71 6.78
C ALA A 65 12.69 12.96 6.10
N GLU A 66 11.65 12.21 6.47
CA GLU A 66 10.28 12.38 5.94
C GLU A 66 9.71 13.80 6.17
N ASN A 67 10.27 14.53 7.13
CA ASN A 67 9.75 15.82 7.56
C ASN A 67 10.71 16.98 7.27
N GLU A 68 11.74 16.74 6.45
CA GLU A 68 12.73 17.74 6.02
C GLU A 68 13.45 18.41 7.20
N VAL A 69 13.68 17.64 8.26
CA VAL A 69 14.36 18.08 9.48
C VAL A 69 15.80 17.57 9.42
N THR A 70 16.75 18.25 10.07
CA THR A 70 18.09 17.69 10.29
C THR A 70 18.35 17.45 11.77
N VAL A 71 18.99 16.32 12.08
CA VAL A 71 19.36 15.93 13.44
C VAL A 71 20.87 15.78 13.54
N PHE A 72 21.41 16.33 14.61
CA PHE A 72 22.82 16.32 14.94
C PHE A 72 23.01 15.83 16.37
N SER A 73 24.10 15.12 16.62
CA SER A 73 24.54 14.80 17.97
C SER A 73 26.05 14.88 18.03
N SER A 74 26.58 15.47 19.11
CA SER A 74 28.01 15.51 19.38
C SER A 74 28.53 14.22 20.05
N LYS A 75 27.62 13.39 20.58
CA LYS A 75 27.93 12.20 21.39
C LYS A 75 27.52 10.89 20.72
N LEU A 76 26.60 10.94 19.77
CA LEU A 76 26.19 9.81 18.96
C LEU A 76 26.83 9.94 17.59
N ALA A 77 27.52 8.88 17.16
CA ALA A 77 27.78 8.66 15.75
C ALA A 77 26.43 8.34 15.09
N LEU A 78 25.79 9.38 14.56
CA LEU A 78 24.65 9.25 13.66
C LEU A 78 25.22 9.01 12.26
N PRO A 79 24.78 7.95 11.54
CA PRO A 79 25.15 7.81 10.15
C PRO A 79 24.77 9.09 9.41
N ALA A 80 25.67 9.58 8.56
CA ALA A 80 25.31 10.62 7.62
C ALA A 80 24.21 10.01 6.73
N VAL A 81 22.97 10.45 6.91
CA VAL A 81 21.89 10.10 6.01
C VAL A 81 22.21 10.81 4.71
N ASP A 82 23.02 10.16 3.88
CA ASP A 82 23.09 10.48 2.48
C ASP A 82 21.72 10.07 1.93
N LEU A 83 20.84 11.06 1.78
CA LEU A 83 19.43 10.90 1.41
C LEU A 83 19.25 10.14 0.07
N GLU A 84 20.33 9.89 -0.66
CA GLU A 84 20.33 9.12 -1.90
C GLU A 84 20.95 7.71 -1.79
N ALA A 85 21.65 7.34 -0.71
CA ALA A 85 22.44 6.10 -0.66
C ALA A 85 21.78 4.92 0.07
N GLU A 86 20.66 5.15 0.77
CA GLU A 86 19.93 4.10 1.50
C GLU A 86 18.43 4.09 1.18
N SER A 87 18.05 4.46 -0.05
CA SER A 87 16.83 3.88 -0.61
C SER A 87 17.10 2.40 -0.74
N ILE A 88 16.45 1.58 0.11
CA ILE A 88 16.41 0.14 -0.11
C ILE A 88 15.95 -0.02 -1.55
N ASN A 89 16.85 -0.47 -2.43
CA ASN A 89 16.51 -0.69 -3.82
C ASN A 89 15.50 -1.84 -3.85
N LEU A 90 14.21 -1.49 -3.77
CA LEU A 90 13.11 -2.44 -3.65
C LEU A 90 13.10 -3.40 -4.83
N VAL A 91 13.53 -2.92 -6.01
CA VAL A 91 13.69 -3.75 -7.21
C VAL A 91 14.75 -4.82 -6.96
N SER A 92 15.92 -4.44 -6.45
CA SER A 92 17.00 -5.38 -6.12
C SER A 92 16.60 -6.36 -5.02
N GLU A 93 15.85 -5.91 -4.01
CA GLU A 93 15.36 -6.78 -2.94
C GLU A 93 14.33 -7.80 -3.45
N ALA A 94 13.34 -7.35 -4.23
CA ALA A 94 12.36 -8.23 -4.86
C ALA A 94 13.03 -9.22 -5.82
N MET A 95 14.01 -8.75 -6.62
CA MET A 95 14.77 -9.61 -7.52
C MET A 95 15.63 -10.62 -6.76
N ARG A 96 16.31 -10.23 -5.68
CA ARG A 96 17.07 -11.16 -4.82
C ARG A 96 16.18 -12.29 -4.32
N PHE A 97 14.98 -11.97 -3.84
CA PHE A 97 14.02 -12.97 -3.37
C PHE A 97 13.55 -13.93 -4.47
N ILE A 98 13.45 -13.45 -5.72
CA ILE A 98 13.17 -14.29 -6.90
C ILE A 98 14.39 -15.18 -7.26
N PHE A 99 15.60 -14.63 -7.18
CA PHE A 99 16.84 -15.36 -7.46
C PHE A 99 17.09 -16.51 -6.47
N GLU A 100 16.74 -16.32 -5.19
CA GLU A 100 16.82 -17.37 -4.17
C GLU A 100 16.00 -18.63 -4.51
N HIS A 101 15.06 -18.52 -5.44
CA HIS A 101 14.22 -19.59 -5.92
C HIS A 101 14.50 -19.98 -7.38
N ASP A 102 15.71 -19.69 -7.91
CA ASP A 102 16.15 -20.02 -9.27
C ASP A 102 15.20 -19.50 -10.38
N HIS A 103 14.56 -18.33 -10.18
CA HIS A 103 13.49 -17.81 -11.05
C HIS A 103 12.31 -18.77 -11.26
N SER A 104 12.18 -19.77 -10.40
CA SER A 104 11.07 -20.70 -10.41
C SER A 104 9.99 -20.24 -9.43
N ILE A 105 8.76 -20.66 -9.69
CA ILE A 105 7.63 -20.40 -8.81
C ILE A 105 7.62 -21.52 -7.74
N PRO A 106 7.87 -21.22 -6.46
CA PRO A 106 7.93 -22.25 -5.43
C PRO A 106 6.56 -22.86 -5.12
N VAL A 107 6.55 -24.04 -4.51
CA VAL A 107 5.32 -24.79 -4.16
C VAL A 107 4.41 -23.99 -3.22
N HIS A 108 5.00 -23.20 -2.30
CA HIS A 108 4.29 -22.28 -1.40
C HIS A 108 4.02 -20.92 -2.06
N THR A 109 3.32 -20.94 -3.18
CA THR A 109 3.07 -19.76 -4.06
C THR A 109 2.45 -18.56 -3.34
N ALA A 110 1.60 -18.78 -2.33
CA ALA A 110 0.87 -17.70 -1.66
C ALA A 110 1.78 -16.80 -0.83
N GLU A 111 2.66 -17.37 0.01
CA GLU A 111 3.57 -16.61 0.85
C GLU A 111 4.64 -15.90 0.01
N TRP A 112 5.20 -16.63 -0.96
CA TRP A 112 6.18 -16.11 -1.89
C TRP A 112 5.64 -14.92 -2.68
N SER A 113 4.45 -15.05 -3.28
CA SER A 113 3.86 -13.95 -4.04
C SER A 113 3.39 -12.82 -3.13
N SER A 114 2.90 -13.10 -1.93
CA SER A 114 2.54 -12.06 -0.96
C SER A 114 3.73 -11.18 -0.58
N HIS A 115 4.89 -11.77 -0.32
CA HIS A 115 6.09 -11.02 0.05
C HIS A 115 6.53 -10.06 -1.08
N ILE A 116 6.62 -10.58 -2.31
CA ILE A 116 6.99 -9.78 -3.49
C ILE A 116 5.95 -8.69 -3.77
N LEU A 117 4.65 -9.00 -3.65
CA LEU A 117 3.58 -8.02 -3.85
C LEU A 117 3.61 -6.92 -2.78
N THR A 118 3.98 -7.23 -1.54
CA THR A 118 4.17 -6.22 -0.49
C THR A 118 5.31 -5.27 -0.84
N LEU A 119 6.49 -5.80 -1.25
CA LEU A 119 7.61 -4.95 -1.70
C LEU A 119 7.20 -4.08 -2.90
N ALA A 120 6.57 -4.70 -3.89
CA ALA A 120 6.16 -4.00 -5.11
C ALA A 120 5.09 -2.93 -4.84
N SER A 121 4.24 -3.08 -3.81
CA SER A 121 3.25 -2.06 -3.46
C SER A 121 3.88 -0.74 -2.96
N CYS A 122 5.15 -0.78 -2.55
CA CYS A 122 5.93 0.38 -2.13
C CYS A 122 6.77 0.97 -3.28
N MET A 123 6.80 0.33 -4.46
CA MET A 123 7.56 0.81 -5.61
C MET A 123 6.82 1.92 -6.35
N THR A 124 7.58 2.87 -6.87
CA THR A 124 7.12 3.86 -7.86
C THR A 124 6.76 3.17 -9.19
N PRO A 125 5.97 3.82 -10.06
CA PRO A 125 5.66 3.28 -11.39
C PRO A 125 6.91 3.01 -12.25
N MET A 126 7.97 3.82 -12.07
CA MET A 126 9.26 3.61 -12.76
C MET A 126 9.95 2.35 -12.25
N GLU A 127 10.02 2.14 -10.94
CA GLU A 127 10.59 0.93 -10.33
C GLU A 127 9.78 -0.32 -10.69
N ILE A 128 8.46 -0.24 -10.77
CA ILE A 128 7.61 -1.36 -11.27
C ILE A 128 7.95 -1.71 -12.72
N THR A 129 8.18 -0.69 -13.56
CA THR A 129 8.57 -0.89 -14.96
C THR A 129 9.94 -1.55 -15.05
N GLU A 130 10.90 -1.08 -14.26
CA GLU A 130 12.23 -1.66 -14.15
C GLU A 130 12.16 -3.11 -13.65
N PHE A 131 11.42 -3.36 -12.58
CA PHE A 131 11.20 -4.68 -12.01
C PHE A 131 10.60 -5.66 -13.02
N LYS A 132 9.57 -5.23 -13.78
CA LYS A 132 9.00 -6.03 -14.88
C LYS A 132 10.04 -6.37 -15.95
N SER A 133 10.93 -5.44 -16.28
CA SER A 133 11.97 -5.63 -17.31
C SER A 133 13.04 -6.65 -16.92
N GLN A 134 13.30 -6.81 -15.62
CA GLN A 134 14.29 -7.75 -15.08
C GLN A 134 13.67 -9.11 -14.73
N CYS A 135 12.35 -9.16 -14.54
CA CYS A 135 11.64 -10.35 -14.12
C CYS A 135 11.42 -11.36 -15.26
N ASN A 136 11.53 -12.65 -14.96
CA ASN A 136 11.19 -13.70 -15.92
C ASN A 136 9.69 -13.58 -16.28
N PRO A 137 9.31 -13.64 -17.58
CA PRO A 137 7.91 -13.55 -18.02
C PRO A 137 6.93 -14.46 -17.28
N VAL A 138 7.35 -15.68 -16.93
CA VAL A 138 6.54 -16.67 -16.20
C VAL A 138 6.33 -16.24 -14.75
N VAL A 139 7.38 -15.76 -14.10
CA VAL A 139 7.34 -15.21 -12.73
C VAL A 139 6.44 -13.98 -12.69
N TRP A 140 6.57 -13.08 -13.66
CA TRP A 140 5.72 -11.91 -13.79
C TRP A 140 4.25 -12.28 -13.97
N ALA A 141 3.94 -13.20 -14.89
CA ALA A 141 2.56 -13.69 -15.09
C ALA A 141 1.99 -14.32 -13.82
N ALA A 142 2.79 -15.05 -13.04
CA ALA A 142 2.37 -15.61 -11.76
C ALA A 142 2.08 -14.53 -10.70
N LEU A 143 2.90 -13.48 -10.62
CA LEU A 143 2.66 -12.35 -9.72
C LEU A 143 1.37 -11.60 -10.10
N VAL A 144 1.16 -11.34 -11.39
CA VAL A 144 -0.09 -10.76 -11.90
C VAL A 144 -1.28 -11.67 -11.58
N PHE A 145 -1.17 -12.98 -11.81
CA PHE A 145 -2.22 -13.95 -11.49
C PHE A 145 -2.57 -13.94 -9.99
N SER A 146 -1.56 -13.88 -9.12
CA SER A 146 -1.73 -13.79 -7.67
C SER A 146 -2.47 -12.52 -7.25
N ASN A 147 -2.21 -11.39 -7.93
CA ASN A 147 -2.82 -10.09 -7.57
C ASN A 147 -4.22 -9.85 -8.15
N ILE A 148 -4.67 -10.68 -9.10
CA ILE A 148 -6.05 -10.60 -9.62
C ILE A 148 -7.01 -11.25 -8.61
N ARG A 149 -8.30 -10.86 -8.64
CA ARG A 149 -9.37 -11.50 -7.86
C ARG A 149 -9.51 -13.01 -8.15
N LYS A 150 -9.54 -13.82 -7.08
CA LYS A 150 -9.76 -15.27 -7.17
C LYS A 150 -11.14 -15.61 -7.74
N THR A 151 -11.17 -16.47 -8.75
CA THR A 151 -12.40 -17.04 -9.31
C THR A 151 -12.23 -18.56 -9.47
N PRO A 152 -13.31 -19.37 -9.33
CA PRO A 152 -13.20 -20.83 -9.46
C PRO A 152 -12.73 -21.32 -10.83
N ALA A 153 -12.84 -20.48 -11.86
CA ALA A 153 -12.56 -20.83 -13.25
C ALA A 153 -11.19 -20.35 -13.77
N ARG A 154 -10.42 -19.59 -12.97
CA ARG A 154 -9.13 -19.09 -13.43
C ARG A 154 -8.04 -20.15 -13.19
N MET A 155 -7.40 -20.57 -14.26
CA MET A 155 -6.17 -21.34 -14.22
C MET A 155 -5.12 -20.57 -15.00
N LEU A 156 -3.91 -20.47 -14.44
CA LEU A 156 -2.76 -19.94 -15.16
C LEU A 156 -2.19 -21.07 -16.03
N THR A 157 -2.24 -20.89 -17.33
CA THR A 157 -1.61 -21.77 -18.32
C THR A 157 -0.51 -20.98 -19.00
N ASP A 158 0.74 -21.30 -18.68
CA ASP A 158 1.94 -20.56 -19.06
C ASP A 158 1.87 -19.08 -18.69
N LEU A 159 1.55 -18.23 -19.65
CA LEU A 159 1.47 -16.77 -19.52
C LEU A 159 0.04 -16.23 -19.62
N SER A 160 -0.96 -17.11 -19.62
CA SER A 160 -2.35 -16.77 -19.95
C SER A 160 -3.37 -17.30 -18.96
N ILE A 161 -4.47 -16.57 -18.80
CA ILE A 161 -5.69 -17.05 -18.15
C ILE A 161 -6.75 -17.24 -19.25
N GLY A 162 -7.09 -18.50 -19.55
CA GLY A 162 -7.94 -18.82 -20.69
C GLY A 162 -7.29 -18.40 -22.01
N LYS A 163 -7.89 -17.45 -22.73
CA LYS A 163 -7.36 -16.91 -24.00
C LYS A 163 -6.58 -15.60 -23.84
N VAL A 164 -6.44 -15.12 -22.61
CA VAL A 164 -5.92 -13.78 -22.32
C VAL A 164 -4.50 -13.89 -21.79
N LYS A 165 -3.55 -13.34 -22.55
CA LYS A 165 -2.15 -13.23 -22.15
C LYS A 165 -2.04 -12.13 -21.08
N ILE A 166 -1.51 -12.48 -19.91
CA ILE A 166 -1.44 -11.56 -18.76
C ILE A 166 -0.02 -11.05 -18.47
N VAL A 167 1.00 -11.56 -19.18
CA VAL A 167 2.39 -11.10 -18.98
C VAL A 167 2.57 -9.62 -19.28
N ASP A 168 1.77 -9.09 -20.20
CA ASP A 168 1.86 -7.69 -20.60
C ASP A 168 1.09 -6.77 -19.63
N TRP A 169 0.38 -7.34 -18.65
CA TRP A 169 -0.41 -6.58 -17.68
C TRP A 169 0.47 -5.92 -16.63
N ASP A 170 -0.10 -4.88 -16.01
CA ASP A 170 0.50 -4.19 -14.89
C ASP A 170 0.19 -4.93 -13.59
N LEU A 171 1.15 -4.91 -12.68
CA LEU A 171 1.01 -5.57 -11.38
C LEU A 171 -0.05 -4.85 -10.54
N PHE A 172 -0.03 -3.52 -10.55
CA PHE A 172 -1.01 -2.65 -9.89
C PHE A 172 -1.68 -1.74 -10.92
N PRO A 173 -2.79 -2.19 -11.54
CA PRO A 173 -3.48 -1.38 -12.53
C PRO A 173 -4.07 -0.11 -11.89
N SER A 174 -4.04 0.99 -12.64
CA SER A 174 -4.57 2.27 -12.16
C SER A 174 -6.09 2.19 -11.97
N PRO A 175 -6.65 2.81 -10.91
CA PRO A 175 -8.10 2.87 -10.73
C PRO A 175 -8.74 3.58 -11.92
N CYS A 176 -9.84 3.03 -12.45
CA CYS A 176 -10.58 3.69 -13.53
C CYS A 176 -11.25 4.95 -12.98
N ILE A 177 -10.71 6.11 -13.33
CA ILE A 177 -11.23 7.43 -12.89
C ILE A 177 -12.64 7.70 -13.44
N THR A 178 -13.09 6.96 -14.46
CA THR A 178 -14.27 7.37 -15.24
C THR A 178 -15.61 6.81 -14.80
N LYS A 179 -15.72 5.79 -13.94
CA LYS A 179 -17.04 5.24 -13.54
C LYS A 179 -17.03 4.57 -12.16
N HIS A 180 -18.15 4.68 -11.43
CA HIS A 180 -18.46 4.04 -10.14
C HIS A 180 -18.53 2.50 -10.19
N HIS A 181 -17.50 1.85 -10.74
CA HIS A 181 -17.24 0.42 -10.65
C HIS A 181 -15.74 0.23 -10.42
N GLU A 182 -15.37 -0.76 -9.62
CA GLU A 182 -13.99 -1.15 -9.27
C GLU A 182 -13.20 -1.73 -10.46
N CYS A 183 -13.38 -1.21 -11.68
CA CYS A 183 -12.58 -1.63 -12.83
C CYS A 183 -11.22 -0.95 -12.77
N GLN A 184 -10.12 -1.70 -12.88
CA GLN A 184 -8.76 -1.16 -12.92
C GLN A 184 -8.19 -1.22 -14.34
N THR A 185 -7.78 -0.08 -14.91
CA THR A 185 -7.28 0.04 -16.29
C THR A 185 -5.82 -0.39 -16.38
N GLN A 186 -5.50 -1.10 -17.48
CA GLN A 186 -4.20 -1.75 -17.70
C GLN A 186 -3.09 -0.79 -18.08
N VAL A 187 -3.25 0.00 -19.15
CA VAL A 187 -2.20 0.88 -19.74
C VAL A 187 -2.92 1.98 -20.56
N PRO A 188 -2.33 3.16 -20.78
CA PRO A 188 -2.82 4.11 -21.79
C PRO A 188 -3.02 3.42 -23.16
N GLY A 189 -4.24 3.47 -23.69
CA GLY A 189 -4.59 2.86 -24.99
C GLY A 189 -5.30 1.50 -24.93
N ILE A 190 -5.32 0.82 -23.78
CA ILE A 190 -6.08 -0.42 -23.60
C ILE A 190 -7.54 -0.12 -23.22
N GLN A 191 -8.48 -0.72 -23.97
CA GLN A 191 -9.92 -0.46 -23.81
C GLN A 191 -10.61 -1.32 -22.73
N LYS A 192 -9.91 -2.27 -22.09
CA LYS A 192 -10.49 -3.20 -21.11
C LYS A 192 -9.71 -3.26 -19.79
N CYS A 193 -10.41 -3.32 -18.66
CA CYS A 193 -9.83 -3.62 -17.35
C CYS A 193 -9.51 -5.12 -17.22
N HIS A 194 -8.79 -5.50 -16.15
CA HIS A 194 -8.44 -6.90 -15.86
C HIS A 194 -9.67 -7.82 -15.89
N GLU A 195 -10.72 -7.48 -15.15
CA GLU A 195 -11.93 -8.31 -15.07
C GLU A 195 -12.67 -8.39 -16.41
N CYS A 196 -12.87 -7.27 -17.11
CA CYS A 196 -13.54 -7.30 -18.42
C CYS A 196 -12.72 -8.03 -19.48
N ALA A 197 -11.39 -7.99 -19.41
CA ALA A 197 -10.54 -8.79 -20.28
C ALA A 197 -10.73 -10.29 -20.00
N LEU A 198 -10.72 -10.71 -18.73
CA LEU A 198 -10.90 -12.12 -18.34
C LEU A 198 -12.27 -12.68 -18.71
N PHE A 199 -13.33 -11.91 -18.49
CA PHE A 199 -14.70 -12.34 -18.79
C PHE A 199 -15.11 -12.06 -20.24
N GLN A 200 -14.19 -11.57 -21.08
CA GLN A 200 -14.45 -11.13 -22.47
C GLN A 200 -15.57 -10.10 -22.58
N LEU A 201 -15.85 -9.38 -21.50
CA LEU A 201 -16.86 -8.33 -21.46
C LEU A 201 -16.34 -7.07 -22.14
N SER A 202 -17.25 -6.23 -22.59
CA SER A 202 -16.94 -4.87 -23.03
C SER A 202 -16.85 -3.98 -21.80
N CYS A 203 -15.75 -3.24 -21.63
CA CYS A 203 -15.78 -2.15 -20.67
C CYS A 203 -16.79 -1.11 -21.14
N PRO A 204 -17.65 -0.58 -20.25
CA PRO A 204 -18.65 0.40 -20.65
C PRO A 204 -17.94 1.67 -21.15
N LYS A 205 -18.06 1.97 -22.45
CA LYS A 205 -17.42 3.13 -23.10
C LYS A 205 -17.74 4.45 -22.37
N PRO A 206 -16.79 5.39 -22.26
CA PRO A 206 -17.10 6.74 -21.79
C PRO A 206 -18.25 7.31 -22.62
N LYS A 207 -19.29 7.82 -21.97
CA LYS A 207 -20.24 8.68 -22.66
C LYS A 207 -19.45 9.95 -22.95
N HIS A 208 -18.95 10.12 -24.17
CA HIS A 208 -18.37 11.39 -24.58
C HIS A 208 -19.43 12.48 -24.39
N THR A 209 -19.21 13.34 -23.40
CA THR A 209 -19.89 14.62 -23.27
C THR A 209 -19.32 15.57 -24.31
N LEU A 210 -19.88 15.54 -25.53
CA LEU A 210 -19.71 16.63 -26.49
C LEU A 210 -21.05 16.90 -27.19
N ASN A 211 -21.73 17.92 -26.65
CA ASN A 211 -22.77 18.80 -27.20
C ASN A 211 -24.13 18.25 -27.69
N PRO A 212 -25.22 19.02 -27.48
CA PRO A 212 -26.59 18.58 -27.68
C PRO A 212 -27.09 18.88 -29.10
N ALA A 213 -27.67 17.87 -29.77
CA ALA A 213 -28.71 18.08 -30.77
C ALA A 213 -29.60 16.83 -30.87
N PRO A 214 -30.89 16.99 -31.18
CA PRO A 214 -31.92 16.02 -30.80
C PRO A 214 -32.20 15.00 -31.91
N GLY A 215 -32.51 13.78 -31.48
CA GLY A 215 -33.15 12.77 -32.32
C GLY A 215 -32.37 11.49 -32.39
N SER A 216 -32.92 10.43 -31.78
CA SER A 216 -33.23 9.14 -32.43
C SER A 216 -33.49 8.06 -31.38
N GLN A 217 -34.79 7.88 -31.10
CA GLN A 217 -35.47 6.60 -30.84
C GLN A 217 -34.90 5.63 -29.80
N GLU A 218 -35.50 5.69 -28.61
CA GLU A 218 -35.66 4.54 -27.70
C GLU A 218 -36.36 3.39 -28.43
N ILE A 219 -35.63 2.32 -28.71
CA ILE A 219 -36.24 1.00 -28.93
C ILE A 219 -36.23 0.29 -27.58
N ASN A 220 -37.36 0.38 -26.89
CA ASN A 220 -37.65 -0.34 -25.65
C ASN A 220 -37.72 -1.85 -25.94
N HIS A 221 -36.71 -2.62 -25.52
CA HIS A 221 -36.83 -4.09 -25.48
C HIS A 221 -37.43 -4.56 -24.13
N PRO A 222 -38.37 -5.53 -24.11
CA PRO A 222 -39.12 -5.89 -22.89
C PRO A 222 -38.34 -6.63 -21.80
N LEU A 223 -37.06 -6.99 -22.02
CA LEU A 223 -36.28 -7.84 -21.11
C LEU A 223 -35.59 -7.08 -19.97
N ASP A 224 -35.42 -5.77 -20.07
CA ASP A 224 -34.64 -4.98 -19.09
C ASP A 224 -35.39 -4.66 -17.79
N LYS A 225 -36.72 -4.73 -17.78
CA LYS A 225 -37.51 -4.37 -16.59
C LYS A 225 -37.49 -5.46 -15.50
N LYS A 226 -37.19 -6.72 -15.86
CA LYS A 226 -37.21 -7.84 -14.90
C LYS A 226 -35.88 -8.02 -14.15
N ARG A 227 -34.73 -7.73 -14.80
CA ARG A 227 -33.40 -7.75 -14.15
C ARG A 227 -33.23 -6.61 -13.14
N LYS A 228 -33.68 -5.40 -13.49
CA LYS A 228 -33.50 -4.21 -12.66
C LYS A 228 -34.16 -4.32 -11.27
N ARG A 229 -35.33 -4.97 -11.18
CA ARG A 229 -36.01 -5.21 -9.90
C ARG A 229 -35.31 -6.25 -9.03
N MET A 230 -34.66 -7.25 -9.63
CA MET A 230 -33.97 -8.31 -8.88
C MET A 230 -32.65 -7.81 -8.31
N ASP A 231 -31.90 -7.01 -9.08
CA ASP A 231 -30.65 -6.38 -8.64
C ASP A 231 -30.88 -5.33 -7.53
N GLU A 232 -31.97 -4.57 -7.57
CA GLU A 232 -32.35 -3.66 -6.48
C GLU A 232 -32.70 -4.40 -5.18
N THR A 233 -33.39 -5.55 -5.26
CA THR A 233 -33.70 -6.34 -4.06
C THR A 233 -32.45 -7.02 -3.45
N VAL A 234 -31.51 -7.45 -4.29
CA VAL A 234 -30.27 -8.10 -3.83
C VAL A 234 -29.31 -7.07 -3.20
N THR A 235 -29.20 -5.88 -3.79
CA THR A 235 -28.36 -4.80 -3.23
C THR A 235 -28.91 -4.25 -1.92
N MET A 236 -30.24 -4.22 -1.74
CA MET A 236 -30.86 -3.79 -0.49
C MET A 236 -30.66 -4.80 0.64
N GLN A 237 -30.74 -6.12 0.35
CA GLN A 237 -30.42 -7.17 1.33
C GLN A 237 -28.94 -7.16 1.74
N GLN A 238 -28.02 -6.91 0.80
CA GLN A 238 -26.59 -6.78 1.11
C GLN A 238 -26.31 -5.56 2.00
N LEU A 239 -26.99 -4.44 1.78
CA LEU A 239 -26.88 -3.26 2.62
C LEU A 239 -27.39 -3.49 4.04
N ASP A 240 -28.48 -4.24 4.22
CA ASP A 240 -29.02 -4.54 5.55
C ASP A 240 -28.13 -5.53 6.31
N LEU A 241 -27.55 -6.53 5.64
CA LEU A 241 -26.51 -7.40 6.24
C LEU A 241 -25.30 -6.58 6.69
N LEU A 242 -24.82 -5.64 5.86
CA LEU A 242 -23.68 -4.80 6.21
C LEU A 242 -23.99 -3.88 7.42
N LYS A 243 -25.23 -3.38 7.52
CA LYS A 243 -25.66 -2.58 8.69
C LYS A 243 -25.68 -3.41 9.96
N ASP A 244 -26.14 -4.66 9.88
CA ASP A 244 -26.16 -5.57 11.02
C ASP A 244 -24.74 -5.92 11.48
N ASP A 245 -23.82 -6.17 10.53
CA ASP A 245 -22.40 -6.39 10.82
C ASP A 245 -21.75 -5.17 11.49
N ILE A 246 -22.02 -3.96 10.98
CA ILE A 246 -21.54 -2.70 11.60
C ILE A 246 -22.08 -2.56 13.03
N LYS A 247 -23.35 -2.91 13.26
CA LYS A 247 -23.96 -2.86 14.58
C LYS A 247 -23.34 -3.88 15.54
N ALA A 248 -23.06 -5.10 15.06
CA ALA A 248 -22.38 -6.14 15.83
C ALA A 248 -20.95 -5.73 16.20
N LEU A 249 -20.21 -5.15 15.25
CA LEU A 249 -18.86 -4.62 15.48
C LEU A 249 -18.84 -3.51 16.53
N ARG A 250 -19.78 -2.57 16.47
CA ARG A 250 -19.90 -1.51 17.49
C ARG A 250 -20.12 -2.07 18.90
N LEU A 251 -21.03 -3.04 19.04
CA LEU A 251 -21.27 -3.70 20.33
C LEU A 251 -20.04 -4.47 20.82
N SER A 252 -19.28 -5.10 19.91
CA SER A 252 -18.03 -5.78 20.26
C SER A 252 -16.98 -4.80 20.78
N ILE A 253 -16.80 -3.67 20.11
CA ILE A 253 -15.86 -2.61 20.52
C ILE A 253 -16.25 -2.04 21.88
N GLU A 254 -17.54 -1.77 22.12
CA GLU A 254 -18.02 -1.26 23.41
C GLU A 254 -17.74 -2.25 24.55
N ARG A 255 -17.99 -3.54 24.35
CA ARG A 255 -17.69 -4.58 25.33
C ARG A 255 -16.20 -4.69 25.62
N ASN A 256 -15.36 -4.71 24.58
CA ASN A 256 -13.92 -4.79 24.73
C ASN A 256 -13.34 -3.55 25.43
N THR A 257 -13.87 -2.37 25.12
CA THR A 257 -13.48 -1.11 25.77
C THR A 257 -13.88 -1.12 27.26
N ALA A 258 -15.06 -1.64 27.59
CA ALA A 258 -15.48 -1.81 28.98
C ALA A 258 -14.62 -2.83 29.73
N ALA A 259 -14.27 -3.95 29.09
CA ALA A 259 -13.38 -4.96 29.66
C ALA A 259 -11.98 -4.41 29.92
N TYR A 260 -11.44 -3.65 28.95
CA TYR A 260 -10.14 -2.98 29.08
C TYR A 260 -10.12 -1.97 30.23
N LYS A 261 -11.18 -1.16 30.39
CA LYS A 261 -11.31 -0.24 31.53
C LYS A 261 -11.35 -0.98 32.87
N LYS A 262 -12.05 -2.13 32.95
CA LYS A 262 -12.08 -2.96 34.17
C LYS A 262 -10.71 -3.55 34.49
N LEU A 263 -10.00 -4.06 33.48
CA LEU A 263 -8.64 -4.58 33.66
C LEU A 263 -7.70 -3.48 34.12
N LYS A 264 -7.73 -2.31 33.45
CA LYS A 264 -6.92 -1.15 33.84
C LYS A 264 -7.13 -0.77 35.32
N ASN A 265 -8.39 -0.65 35.74
CA ASN A 265 -8.72 -0.32 37.14
C ASN A 265 -8.38 -1.43 38.16
N ALA A 266 -8.04 -2.65 37.71
CA ALA A 266 -7.61 -3.74 38.59
C ALA A 266 -6.08 -3.79 38.75
N PHE A 267 -5.35 -3.06 37.91
CA PHE A 267 -3.89 -2.97 37.94
C PHE A 267 -3.37 -1.57 38.34
N ASP A 268 -4.27 -0.59 38.46
CA ASP A 268 -4.06 0.70 39.14
C ASP A 268 -4.48 0.58 40.62
#